data_AF-A0A7S2FR44-F1
#
_entry.id   AF-A0A7S2FR44-F1
#
_cell.length_a   1.000
_cell.length_b   1.000
_cell.length_c   1.000
_cell.angle_alpha   90.00
_cell.angle_beta   90.00
_cell.angle_gamma   90.00
#
_symmetry.space_group_name_H-M   'P 1'
#
loop_
_entity.id
_entity.type
_entity.pdbx_description
1 polymer ?
#
loop_
_entity_poly.entity_id
_entity_poly.type
_entity_poly.pdbx_seq_one_letter_code
_entity_poly.pdbx_strand_id
1 'polypeptide(L)'
;MSASSCSLLVAVVAALAALCFHTLSGEPPTCPHDRSACYFSDGYAAARARFRAAVFSSNGTLHTLTLPTGDDLTIDVAVLASGASSIDNPPTLIHMSGTHGVEAYAGSAVQLALLEKYRDPSSRRGVRVVLVHAVNPFGFQCGRRFNEDNVDINRNLLDAAEFASLRGEKERVGLYEEHEWLFNLRSAWTPVLDDLRFVAHALYGIAVLGSINVKRSVVAGQYHRPDGLYYGGDELSASHALLLPKLREVAAPASAAIMLDVHTGLGPTGVDTLIPSLETIDTVQATTNAAAVHTIFGRAQDGKLPSPELGTEFLIDAPTPGEATDSLILTLTLPSPSS
;
A
#
# COMPACT_ATOMS: atom_id res chain seq x y z
N MET A 1 -56.59 17.43 -20.56
CA MET A 1 -55.33 16.65 -20.54
C MET A 1 -55.71 15.20 -20.81
N SER A 2 -55.21 14.60 -21.89
CA SER A 2 -55.63 13.26 -22.32
C SER A 2 -55.07 12.19 -21.38
N ALA A 3 -55.79 11.06 -21.24
CA ALA A 3 -55.39 9.94 -20.39
C ALA A 3 -53.95 9.45 -20.65
N SER A 4 -53.45 9.58 -21.90
CA SER A 4 -52.08 9.22 -22.28
C SER A 4 -51.00 10.06 -21.59
N SER A 5 -51.26 11.35 -21.30
CA SER A 5 -50.28 12.20 -20.62
C SER A 5 -50.12 11.85 -19.14
N CYS A 6 -51.18 11.32 -18.52
CA CYS A 6 -51.15 10.91 -17.12
C CYS A 6 -50.39 9.58 -16.96
N SER A 7 -50.54 8.64 -17.90
CA SER A 7 -49.82 7.36 -17.88
C SER A 7 -48.31 7.52 -18.10
N LEU A 8 -47.90 8.46 -18.97
CA LEU A 8 -46.47 8.74 -19.19
C LEU A 8 -45.80 9.34 -17.96
N LEU A 9 -46.49 10.26 -17.27
CA LEU A 9 -45.98 10.88 -16.05
C LEU A 9 -45.79 9.85 -14.92
N VAL A 10 -46.76 8.95 -14.73
CA VAL A 10 -46.67 7.86 -13.73
C VAL A 10 -45.51 6.91 -14.04
N ALA A 11 -45.29 6.57 -15.32
CA ALA A 11 -44.18 5.72 -15.72
C ALA A 11 -42.81 6.38 -15.46
N VAL A 12 -42.67 7.68 -15.73
CA VAL A 12 -41.43 8.43 -15.48
C VAL A 12 -41.15 8.55 -13.98
N VAL A 13 -42.16 8.84 -13.17
CA VAL A 13 -42.01 8.92 -11.71
C VAL A 13 -41.63 7.56 -11.13
N ALA A 14 -42.25 6.47 -11.60
CA ALA A 14 -41.90 5.12 -11.17
C ALA A 14 -40.46 4.74 -11.57
N ALA A 15 -40.01 5.11 -12.78
CA ALA A 15 -38.66 4.87 -13.24
C ALA A 15 -37.62 5.66 -12.44
N LEU A 16 -37.90 6.93 -12.12
CA LEU A 16 -37.03 7.75 -11.28
C LEU A 16 -36.99 7.25 -9.83
N ALA A 17 -38.13 6.82 -9.29
CA ALA A 17 -38.19 6.21 -7.95
C ALA A 17 -37.43 4.88 -7.90
N ALA A 18 -37.52 4.05 -8.96
CA ALA A 18 -36.76 2.81 -9.07
C ALA A 18 -35.26 3.07 -9.24
N LEU A 19 -34.86 4.09 -10.00
CA LEU A 19 -33.47 4.50 -10.16
C LEU A 19 -32.91 5.05 -8.84
N CYS A 20 -33.66 5.93 -8.16
CA CYS A 20 -33.31 6.41 -6.83
C CYS A 20 -33.21 5.27 -5.83
N PHE A 21 -34.19 4.35 -5.82
CA PHE A 21 -34.14 3.18 -4.95
C PHE A 21 -32.91 2.34 -5.26
N HIS A 22 -32.59 2.04 -6.52
CA HIS A 22 -31.38 1.29 -6.90
C HIS A 22 -30.07 2.00 -6.52
N THR A 23 -30.01 3.33 -6.66
CA THR A 23 -28.82 4.11 -6.24
C THR A 23 -28.68 4.23 -4.72
N LEU A 24 -29.79 4.16 -3.98
CA LEU A 24 -29.82 4.28 -2.51
C LEU A 24 -29.78 2.92 -1.81
N SER A 25 -30.30 1.89 -2.45
CA SER A 25 -30.11 0.49 -2.11
C SER A 25 -28.80 0.02 -2.72
N GLY A 26 -27.70 0.51 -2.17
CA GLY A 26 -26.41 -0.14 -2.34
C GLY A 26 -26.50 -1.53 -1.70
N GLU A 27 -27.09 -2.50 -2.40
CA GLU A 27 -26.78 -3.89 -2.10
C GLU A 27 -25.25 -4.01 -2.21
N PRO A 28 -24.57 -4.58 -1.20
CA PRO A 28 -23.15 -4.84 -1.33
C PRO A 28 -22.97 -5.63 -2.63
N PRO A 29 -22.01 -5.27 -3.49
CA PRO A 29 -21.83 -5.92 -4.78
C PRO A 29 -21.86 -7.42 -4.55
N THR A 30 -22.84 -8.10 -5.15
CA THR A 30 -22.92 -9.56 -5.11
C THR A 30 -21.59 -10.06 -5.62
N CYS A 31 -20.83 -10.71 -4.72
CA CYS A 31 -19.51 -11.21 -5.00
C CYS A 31 -19.48 -11.88 -6.38
N PRO A 32 -18.60 -11.44 -7.30
CA PRO A 32 -18.34 -12.17 -8.53
C PRO A 32 -17.94 -13.61 -8.18
N HIS A 33 -17.98 -14.52 -9.16
CA HIS A 33 -17.59 -15.91 -8.99
C HIS A 33 -16.18 -16.12 -8.36
N ASP A 34 -15.32 -15.10 -8.36
CA ASP A 34 -14.06 -15.05 -7.60
C ASP A 34 -14.26 -14.46 -6.19
N ARG A 35 -14.05 -15.30 -5.17
CA ARG A 35 -14.10 -14.91 -3.74
C ARG A 35 -13.09 -13.82 -3.39
N SER A 36 -11.97 -13.73 -4.11
CA SER A 36 -10.90 -12.76 -3.82
C SER A 36 -11.32 -11.34 -4.18
N ALA A 37 -12.13 -11.18 -5.24
CA ALA A 37 -12.69 -9.91 -5.66
C ALA A 37 -13.57 -9.27 -4.56
N CYS A 38 -14.17 -10.07 -3.68
CA CYS A 38 -14.99 -9.58 -2.58
C CYS A 38 -14.23 -8.71 -1.59
N TYR A 39 -12.90 -8.86 -1.46
CA TYR A 39 -12.11 -8.09 -0.51
C TYR A 39 -11.80 -6.68 -0.99
N PHE A 40 -11.91 -6.39 -2.29
CA PHE A 40 -11.71 -5.04 -2.81
C PHE A 40 -12.85 -4.11 -2.39
N SER A 41 -12.51 -2.85 -2.16
CA SER A 41 -13.45 -1.80 -1.76
C SER A 41 -13.38 -0.64 -2.75
N ASP A 42 -14.48 0.06 -2.95
CA ASP A 42 -14.61 1.11 -3.97
C ASP A 42 -13.82 2.41 -3.65
N GLY A 43 -13.22 2.50 -2.46
CA GLY A 43 -12.38 3.63 -2.08
C GLY A 43 -12.02 3.63 -0.59
N TYR A 44 -11.22 4.61 -0.18
CA TYR A 44 -10.68 4.71 1.18
C TYR A 44 -11.74 4.60 2.28
N ALA A 45 -12.85 5.35 2.17
CA ALA A 45 -13.88 5.38 3.23
C ALA A 45 -14.52 4.00 3.44
N ALA A 46 -14.87 3.30 2.35
CA ALA A 46 -15.43 1.96 2.40
C ALA A 46 -14.39 0.94 2.90
N ALA A 47 -13.15 1.01 2.40
CA ALA A 47 -12.04 0.16 2.83
C ALA A 47 -11.78 0.28 4.33
N ARG A 48 -11.71 1.52 4.85
CA ARG A 48 -11.51 1.80 6.27
C ARG A 48 -12.65 1.25 7.13
N ALA A 49 -13.89 1.50 6.74
CA ALA A 49 -15.05 1.01 7.48
C ALA A 49 -15.03 -0.53 7.59
N ARG A 50 -14.74 -1.22 6.48
CA ARG A 50 -14.62 -2.68 6.43
C ARG A 50 -13.44 -3.18 7.27
N PHE A 51 -12.29 -2.52 7.18
CA PHE A 51 -11.10 -2.87 7.96
C PHE A 51 -11.41 -2.80 9.47
N ARG A 52 -11.96 -1.67 9.95
CA ARG A 52 -12.35 -1.50 11.36
C ARG A 52 -13.34 -2.56 11.84
N ALA A 53 -14.37 -2.85 11.02
CA ALA A 53 -15.37 -3.87 11.35
C ALA A 53 -14.76 -5.29 11.42
N ALA A 54 -13.83 -5.61 10.51
CA ALA A 54 -13.13 -6.88 10.50
C ALA A 54 -12.17 -7.01 11.70
N VAL A 55 -11.45 -5.95 12.08
CA VAL A 55 -10.60 -5.92 13.28
C VAL A 55 -11.42 -6.19 14.54
N PHE A 56 -12.55 -5.51 14.69
CA PHE A 56 -13.48 -5.74 15.80
C PHE A 56 -13.96 -7.20 15.84
N SER A 57 -14.33 -7.77 14.67
CA SER A 57 -14.78 -9.15 14.54
C SER A 57 -13.70 -10.21 14.86
N SER A 58 -12.43 -9.82 14.81
CA SER A 58 -11.25 -10.65 15.10
C SER A 58 -10.68 -10.44 16.51
N ASN A 59 -11.41 -9.72 17.37
CA ASN A 59 -10.98 -9.32 18.72
C ASN A 59 -9.60 -8.65 18.72
N GLY A 60 -9.32 -7.85 17.68
CA GLY A 60 -8.10 -7.08 17.56
C GLY A 60 -8.20 -5.75 18.31
N THR A 61 -7.05 -5.23 18.74
CA THR A 61 -6.94 -3.86 19.23
C THR A 61 -6.75 -2.93 18.02
N LEU A 62 -7.51 -1.84 17.97
CA LEU A 62 -7.40 -0.83 16.92
C LEU A 62 -6.82 0.46 17.51
N HIS A 63 -5.77 0.98 16.88
CA HIS A 63 -5.24 2.31 17.13
C HIS A 63 -5.49 3.18 15.92
N THR A 64 -6.05 4.36 16.12
CA THR A 64 -6.36 5.31 15.03
C THR A 64 -5.46 6.52 15.17
N LEU A 65 -4.69 6.81 14.12
CA LEU A 65 -3.79 7.95 14.03
C LEU A 65 -4.38 8.96 13.05
N THR A 66 -4.90 10.08 13.55
CA THR A 66 -5.53 11.11 12.72
C THR A 66 -4.49 12.02 12.08
N LEU A 67 -4.57 12.21 10.76
CA LEU A 67 -3.71 13.15 10.05
C LEU A 67 -4.09 14.61 10.39
N PRO A 68 -3.12 15.52 10.49
CA PRO A 68 -3.36 16.92 10.86
C PRO A 68 -4.03 17.75 9.76
N THR A 69 -4.05 17.25 8.53
CA THR A 69 -4.26 18.01 7.28
C THR A 69 -5.54 17.61 6.53
N GLY A 70 -6.32 16.62 6.99
CA GLY A 70 -7.40 16.03 6.21
C GLY A 70 -8.72 15.77 6.95
N ASP A 71 -9.82 15.90 6.20
CA ASP A 71 -11.19 15.49 6.57
C ASP A 71 -11.22 14.05 7.07
N ASP A 72 -11.26 13.85 8.40
CA ASP A 72 -11.34 12.53 9.05
C ASP A 72 -10.42 11.48 8.40
N LEU A 73 -9.21 11.86 7.97
CA LEU A 73 -8.24 10.94 7.39
C LEU A 73 -7.38 10.34 8.49
N THR A 74 -7.32 9.01 8.51
CA THR A 74 -6.67 8.25 9.59
C THR A 74 -5.83 7.10 9.06
N ILE A 75 -4.69 6.88 9.70
CA ILE A 75 -3.93 5.63 9.62
C ILE A 75 -4.41 4.74 10.77
N ASP A 76 -5.05 3.62 10.44
CA ASP A 76 -5.49 2.64 11.43
C ASP A 76 -4.45 1.52 11.57
N VAL A 77 -4.00 1.28 12.80
CA VAL A 77 -3.07 0.21 13.16
C VAL A 77 -3.83 -0.83 13.98
N ALA A 78 -4.07 -1.99 13.39
CA ALA A 78 -4.69 -3.12 14.06
C ALA A 78 -3.64 -4.08 14.62
N VAL A 79 -3.84 -4.53 15.86
CA VAL A 79 -2.97 -5.51 16.53
C VAL A 79 -3.80 -6.73 16.89
N LEU A 80 -3.47 -7.86 16.27
CA LEU A 80 -3.99 -9.18 16.62
C LEU A 80 -2.97 -9.90 17.50
N ALA A 81 -3.37 -10.26 18.72
CA ALA A 81 -2.53 -11.05 19.61
C ALA A 81 -2.16 -12.41 18.99
N SER A 82 -1.04 -12.99 19.43
CA SER A 82 -0.47 -14.24 18.88
C SER A 82 -1.35 -15.48 19.00
N GLY A 83 -2.39 -15.42 19.84
CA GLY A 83 -3.26 -16.54 20.17
C GLY A 83 -2.64 -17.59 21.10
N ALA A 84 -1.33 -17.51 21.37
CA ALA A 84 -0.65 -18.34 22.34
C ALA A 84 -0.45 -17.56 23.65
N SER A 85 -1.18 -17.93 24.70
CA SER A 85 -1.19 -17.22 25.99
C SER A 85 0.13 -17.28 26.77
N SER A 86 1.10 -18.08 26.33
CA SER A 86 2.36 -18.33 27.03
C SER A 86 3.59 -17.65 26.41
N ILE A 87 3.40 -16.76 25.44
CA ILE A 87 4.51 -16.08 24.76
C ILE A 87 4.50 -14.60 25.12
N ASP A 88 5.40 -14.19 26.01
CA ASP A 88 5.51 -12.79 26.45
C ASP A 88 5.94 -11.85 25.31
N ASN A 89 6.77 -12.36 24.37
CA ASN A 89 7.35 -11.60 23.26
C ASN A 89 7.23 -12.35 21.92
N PRO A 90 6.02 -12.48 21.33
CA PRO A 90 5.82 -13.27 20.12
C PRO A 90 6.53 -12.66 18.91
N PRO A 91 6.99 -13.50 17.95
CA PRO A 91 7.38 -12.99 16.65
C PRO A 91 6.22 -12.19 16.04
N THR A 92 6.54 -11.10 15.37
CA THR A 92 5.55 -10.14 14.88
C THR A 92 5.64 -10.01 13.36
N LEU A 93 4.51 -10.19 12.69
CA LEU A 93 4.31 -9.84 11.29
C LEU A 93 3.67 -8.46 11.23
N ILE A 94 4.32 -7.51 10.56
CA ILE A 94 3.78 -6.19 10.25
C ILE A 94 3.43 -6.19 8.77
N HIS A 95 2.18 -5.92 8.42
CA HIS A 95 1.73 -5.77 7.05
C HIS A 95 1.25 -4.33 6.83
N MET A 96 1.95 -3.61 5.99
CA MET A 96 1.63 -2.25 5.59
C MET A 96 0.86 -2.26 4.27
N SER A 97 -0.01 -1.25 4.12
CA SER A 97 -0.77 -1.04 2.90
C SER A 97 -0.81 0.45 2.58
N GLY A 98 -0.76 0.76 1.29
CA GLY A 98 -1.03 2.10 0.82
C GLY A 98 0.04 3.12 1.17
N THR A 99 1.32 2.73 1.21
CA THR A 99 2.44 3.70 1.19
C THR A 99 2.35 4.57 -0.06
N HIS A 100 2.07 3.95 -1.21
CA HIS A 100 1.47 4.65 -2.35
C HIS A 100 -0.04 4.51 -2.26
N GLY A 101 -0.75 5.64 -2.18
CA GLY A 101 -2.19 5.63 -1.91
C GLY A 101 -3.02 4.85 -2.93
N VAL A 102 -2.72 4.98 -4.22
CA VAL A 102 -3.39 4.25 -5.32
C VAL A 102 -3.23 2.73 -5.23
N GLU A 103 -2.19 2.24 -4.55
CA GLU A 103 -1.91 0.81 -4.42
C GLU A 103 -2.62 0.21 -3.19
N ALA A 104 -3.20 1.05 -2.34
CA ALA A 104 -3.89 0.66 -1.13
C ALA A 104 -5.14 -0.20 -1.40
N TYR A 105 -5.74 -0.14 -2.59
CA TYR A 105 -6.86 -1.02 -2.96
C TYR A 105 -6.47 -2.50 -2.83
N ALA A 106 -5.30 -2.87 -3.37
CA ALA A 106 -4.80 -4.24 -3.28
C ALA A 106 -4.34 -4.57 -1.86
N GLY A 107 -3.52 -3.70 -1.24
CA GLY A 107 -3.02 -3.94 0.11
C GLY A 107 -4.15 -4.05 1.17
N SER A 108 -5.19 -3.23 1.05
CA SER A 108 -6.38 -3.27 1.91
C SER A 108 -7.19 -4.56 1.72
N ALA A 109 -7.37 -5.00 0.47
CA ALA A 109 -8.05 -6.25 0.17
C ALA A 109 -7.31 -7.46 0.79
N VAL A 110 -5.98 -7.50 0.68
CA VAL A 110 -5.15 -8.52 1.34
C VAL A 110 -5.34 -8.46 2.86
N GLN A 111 -5.33 -7.27 3.47
CA GLN A 111 -5.54 -7.12 4.91
C GLN A 111 -6.92 -7.62 5.36
N LEU A 112 -7.99 -7.40 4.59
CA LEU A 112 -9.31 -7.95 4.89
C LEU A 112 -9.32 -9.49 4.84
N ALA A 113 -8.66 -10.08 3.85
CA ALA A 113 -8.50 -11.54 3.77
C ALA A 113 -7.69 -12.10 4.95
N LEU A 114 -6.62 -11.40 5.37
CA LEU A 114 -5.84 -11.77 6.56
C LEU A 114 -6.66 -11.64 7.85
N LEU A 115 -7.49 -10.61 7.98
CA LEU A 115 -8.38 -10.43 9.15
C LEU A 115 -9.42 -11.54 9.23
N GLU A 116 -9.95 -12.00 8.10
CA GLU A 116 -10.85 -13.15 8.04
C GLU A 116 -10.13 -14.45 8.41
N LYS A 117 -8.98 -14.71 7.77
CA LYS A 117 -8.15 -15.92 8.02
C LYS A 117 -7.71 -16.01 9.48
N TYR A 118 -7.25 -14.89 10.04
CA TYR A 118 -6.72 -14.80 11.40
C TYR A 118 -7.76 -14.43 12.45
N ARG A 119 -9.04 -14.54 12.13
CA ARG A 119 -10.12 -14.29 13.08
C ARG A 119 -10.03 -15.21 14.30
N ASP A 120 -9.76 -16.49 14.07
CA ASP A 120 -9.46 -17.44 15.14
C ASP A 120 -7.99 -17.25 15.60
N PRO A 121 -7.73 -16.91 16.88
CA PRO A 121 -6.37 -16.81 17.40
C PRO A 121 -5.50 -18.06 17.17
N SER A 122 -6.08 -19.26 17.10
CA SER A 122 -5.32 -20.50 16.87
C SER A 122 -4.63 -20.55 15.50
N SER A 123 -5.23 -19.92 14.49
CA SER A 123 -4.71 -19.84 13.13
C SER A 123 -3.46 -18.97 12.99
N ARG A 124 -3.15 -18.14 14.00
CA ARG A 124 -2.01 -17.21 14.03
C ARG A 124 -0.70 -17.91 14.42
N ARG A 125 -0.75 -19.17 14.87
CA ARG A 125 0.43 -20.01 15.13
C ARG A 125 1.49 -19.37 16.05
N GLY A 126 1.07 -18.58 17.03
CA GLY A 126 1.98 -17.90 17.95
C GLY A 126 2.60 -16.60 17.41
N VAL A 127 2.18 -16.11 16.25
CA VAL A 127 2.65 -14.86 15.63
C VAL A 127 1.68 -13.71 15.93
N ARG A 128 2.18 -12.60 16.46
CA ARG A 128 1.43 -11.35 16.55
C ARG A 128 1.31 -10.75 15.15
N VAL A 129 0.10 -10.35 14.76
CA VAL A 129 -0.13 -9.72 13.44
C VAL A 129 -0.49 -8.26 13.65
N VAL A 130 0.29 -7.37 13.04
CA VAL A 130 0.07 -5.93 13.02
C VAL A 130 -0.28 -5.51 11.59
N LEU A 131 -1.42 -4.87 11.38
CA LEU A 131 -1.86 -4.40 10.07
C LEU A 131 -1.97 -2.87 10.09
N VAL A 132 -1.37 -2.21 9.09
CA VAL A 132 -1.43 -0.74 8.93
C VAL A 132 -2.30 -0.40 7.72
N HIS A 133 -3.46 0.19 7.96
CA HIS A 133 -4.48 0.54 6.96
C HIS A 133 -4.86 2.03 7.04
N ALA A 134 -4.48 2.88 6.11
CA ALA A 134 -3.40 2.74 5.13
C ALA A 134 -2.43 3.89 5.39
N VAL A 135 -1.16 3.73 5.02
CA VAL A 135 -0.09 4.69 5.35
C VAL A 135 -0.35 6.07 4.74
N ASN A 136 -0.84 6.11 3.49
CA ASN A 136 -1.22 7.32 2.76
C ASN A 136 -2.74 7.38 2.54
N PRO A 137 -3.55 7.75 3.56
CA PRO A 137 -5.00 7.77 3.42
C PRO A 137 -5.47 8.85 2.41
N PHE A 138 -4.76 9.97 2.28
CA PHE A 138 -5.06 11.00 1.29
C PHE A 138 -4.87 10.46 -0.14
N GLY A 139 -3.72 9.85 -0.41
CA GLY A 139 -3.44 9.28 -1.72
C GLY A 139 -4.44 8.18 -2.07
N PHE A 140 -4.86 7.37 -1.09
CA PHE A 140 -5.88 6.34 -1.30
C PHE A 140 -7.23 6.95 -1.65
N GLN A 141 -7.68 7.96 -0.90
CA GLN A 141 -8.93 8.66 -1.18
C GLN A 141 -8.93 9.31 -2.57
N CYS A 142 -7.80 9.90 -2.96
CA CYS A 142 -7.65 10.59 -4.25
C CYS A 142 -7.25 9.67 -5.41
N GLY A 143 -7.02 8.36 -5.18
CA GLY A 143 -6.55 7.43 -6.20
C GLY A 143 -5.17 7.77 -6.79
N ARG A 144 -4.26 8.32 -5.98
CA ARG A 144 -2.92 8.77 -6.41
C ARG A 144 -1.80 8.20 -5.55
N ARG A 145 -0.58 8.22 -6.08
CA ARG A 145 0.64 7.74 -5.41
C ARG A 145 1.00 8.58 -4.18
N PHE A 146 0.97 9.90 -4.33
CA PHE A 146 1.53 10.88 -3.38
C PHE A 146 0.53 11.31 -2.30
N ASN A 147 1.03 11.87 -1.20
CA ASN A 147 0.20 12.40 -0.11
C ASN A 147 -0.36 13.81 -0.43
N GLU A 148 -0.97 14.44 0.57
CA GLU A 148 -1.58 15.78 0.52
C GLU A 148 -0.59 16.90 0.15
N ASP A 149 0.68 16.72 0.50
CA ASP A 149 1.79 17.64 0.22
C ASP A 149 2.55 17.30 -1.07
N ASN A 150 1.97 16.42 -1.90
CA ASN A 150 2.60 15.87 -3.10
C ASN A 150 3.87 15.05 -2.83
N VAL A 151 4.07 14.59 -1.59
CA VAL A 151 5.22 13.79 -1.17
C VAL A 151 5.00 12.31 -1.49
N ASP A 152 6.00 11.68 -2.09
CA ASP A 152 6.16 10.25 -2.21
C ASP A 152 6.63 9.68 -0.86
N ILE A 153 5.69 9.10 -0.11
CA ILE A 153 5.95 8.60 1.25
C ILE A 153 7.09 7.56 1.24
N ASN A 154 7.23 6.73 0.19
CA ASN A 154 8.29 5.71 0.13
C ASN A 154 9.70 6.30 -0.04
N ARG A 155 9.84 7.63 -0.13
CA ARG A 155 11.13 8.35 -0.22
C ARG A 155 11.35 9.33 0.93
N ASN A 156 10.38 9.44 1.82
CA ASN A 156 10.32 10.52 2.78
C ASN A 156 10.92 10.14 4.15
N LEU A 157 11.25 8.87 4.37
CA LEU A 157 11.85 8.43 5.62
C LEU A 157 13.35 8.76 5.63
N LEU A 158 13.67 10.04 5.85
CA LEU A 158 15.02 10.59 5.89
C LEU A 158 15.19 11.51 7.10
N ASP A 159 16.43 11.69 7.54
CA ASP A 159 16.79 12.73 8.49
C ASP A 159 17.02 14.10 7.83
N ALA A 160 17.17 15.14 8.64
CA ALA A 160 17.36 16.51 8.16
C ALA A 160 18.64 16.71 7.33
N ALA A 161 19.70 15.96 7.64
CA ALA A 161 20.97 16.04 6.92
C ALA A 161 20.86 15.33 5.56
N GLU A 162 20.18 14.19 5.50
CA GLU A 162 19.87 13.46 4.28
C GLU A 162 18.99 14.30 3.34
N PHE A 163 17.92 14.92 3.84
CA PHE A 163 17.11 15.87 3.06
C PHE A 163 17.95 17.03 2.51
N ALA A 164 18.85 17.61 3.32
CA ALA A 164 19.72 18.68 2.85
C ALA A 164 20.71 18.21 1.77
N SER A 165 21.27 17.01 1.93
CA SER A 165 22.18 16.39 0.97
C SER A 165 21.51 16.14 -0.38
N LEU A 166 20.36 15.46 -0.37
CA LEU A 166 19.63 15.09 -1.60
C LEU A 166 19.08 16.31 -2.35
N ARG A 167 18.74 17.39 -1.65
CA ARG A 167 18.38 18.68 -2.29
C ARG A 167 19.55 19.36 -2.98
N GLY A 168 20.76 19.22 -2.43
CA GLY A 168 21.98 19.81 -2.97
C GLY A 168 22.66 18.97 -4.07
N GLU A 169 22.18 17.75 -4.31
CA GLU A 169 22.77 16.80 -5.26
C GLU A 169 22.55 17.25 -6.72
N LYS A 170 23.53 18.01 -7.25
CA LYS A 170 23.46 18.61 -8.59
C LYS A 170 23.15 17.63 -9.71
N GLU A 171 23.65 16.40 -9.63
CA GLU A 171 23.40 15.36 -10.64
C GLU A 171 21.92 14.97 -10.66
N ARG A 172 21.32 14.72 -9.49
CA ARG A 172 19.89 14.41 -9.36
C ARG A 172 19.00 15.56 -9.82
N VAL A 173 19.36 16.79 -9.45
CA VAL A 173 18.65 18.00 -9.90
C VAL A 173 18.73 18.12 -11.41
N GLY A 174 19.93 18.04 -11.99
CA GLY A 174 20.13 18.15 -13.44
C GLY A 174 19.38 17.08 -14.23
N LEU A 175 19.41 15.82 -13.77
CA LEU A 175 18.67 14.71 -14.39
C LEU A 175 17.16 14.95 -14.38
N TYR A 176 16.61 15.57 -13.33
CA TYR A 176 15.18 15.85 -13.28
C TYR A 176 14.83 17.07 -14.15
N GLU A 177 15.59 18.16 -14.06
CA GLU A 177 15.35 19.40 -14.81
C GLU A 177 15.41 19.16 -16.33
N GLU A 178 16.34 18.33 -16.81
CA GLU A 178 16.44 17.96 -18.23
C GLU A 178 15.16 17.29 -18.77
N HIS A 179 14.43 16.60 -17.89
CA HIS A 179 13.25 15.81 -18.23
C HIS A 179 11.95 16.37 -17.66
N GLU A 180 11.98 17.55 -17.03
CA GLU A 180 10.85 18.10 -16.29
C GLU A 180 9.61 18.28 -17.18
N TRP A 181 9.82 18.70 -18.42
CA TRP A 181 8.78 18.92 -19.42
C TRP A 181 7.97 17.64 -19.76
N LEU A 182 8.51 16.46 -19.45
CA LEU A 182 7.82 15.17 -19.64
C LEU A 182 6.82 14.89 -18.51
N PHE A 183 7.10 15.38 -17.31
CA PHE A 183 6.46 14.92 -16.07
C PHE A 183 5.56 16.00 -15.44
N ASN A 184 5.94 17.27 -15.55
CA ASN A 184 5.24 18.39 -14.91
C ASN A 184 4.46 19.19 -15.96
N LEU A 185 3.48 18.53 -16.57
CA LEU A 185 2.63 19.18 -17.56
C LEU A 185 1.75 20.23 -16.88
N ARG A 186 1.77 21.46 -17.43
CA ARG A 186 0.79 22.47 -17.05
C ARG A 186 -0.60 21.98 -17.45
N SER A 187 -1.55 22.06 -16.52
CA SER A 187 -2.94 21.72 -16.80
C SER A 187 -3.45 22.49 -18.02
N ALA A 188 -4.11 21.77 -18.89
CA ALA A 188 -4.82 22.24 -20.06
C ALA A 188 -6.20 22.78 -19.64
N TRP A 189 -6.94 23.29 -20.61
CA TRP A 189 -8.25 23.89 -20.32
C TRP A 189 -9.34 22.87 -20.01
N THR A 190 -9.12 21.59 -20.32
CA THR A 190 -10.09 20.51 -20.09
C THR A 190 -9.39 19.19 -19.76
N PRO A 191 -10.00 18.29 -18.97
CA PRO A 191 -9.42 16.98 -18.64
C PRO A 191 -9.04 16.13 -19.86
N VAL A 192 -9.87 16.14 -20.92
CA VAL A 192 -9.59 15.37 -22.15
C VAL A 192 -8.32 15.86 -22.85
N LEU A 193 -8.08 17.17 -22.85
CA LEU A 193 -6.86 17.75 -23.42
C LEU A 193 -5.64 17.46 -22.54
N ASP A 194 -5.82 17.36 -21.22
CA ASP A 194 -4.76 16.91 -20.31
C ASP A 194 -4.34 15.47 -20.62
N ASP A 195 -5.30 14.55 -20.76
CA ASP A 195 -5.03 13.15 -21.09
C ASP A 195 -4.34 13.01 -22.46
N LEU A 196 -4.86 13.68 -23.48
CA LEU A 196 -4.26 13.66 -24.82
C LEU A 196 -2.85 14.25 -24.83
N ARG A 197 -2.64 15.35 -24.09
CA ARG A 197 -1.32 15.98 -23.96
C ARG A 197 -0.36 15.04 -23.23
N PHE A 198 -0.80 14.39 -22.16
CA PHE A 198 0.00 13.42 -21.42
C PHE A 198 0.42 12.25 -22.31
N VAL A 199 -0.52 11.63 -23.04
CA VAL A 199 -0.22 10.54 -23.96
C VAL A 199 0.77 10.98 -25.05
N ALA A 200 0.56 12.16 -25.65
CA ALA A 200 1.46 12.69 -26.67
C ALA A 200 2.87 12.95 -26.12
N HIS A 201 3.00 13.53 -24.93
CA HIS A 201 4.29 13.78 -24.28
C HIS A 201 4.97 12.47 -23.88
N ALA A 202 4.22 11.49 -23.35
CA ALA A 202 4.75 10.18 -23.00
C ALA A 202 5.33 9.46 -24.23
N LEU A 203 4.58 9.43 -25.35
CA LEU A 203 5.05 8.84 -26.61
C LEU A 203 6.29 9.55 -27.15
N TYR A 204 6.29 10.88 -27.15
CA TYR A 204 7.44 11.67 -27.59
C TYR A 204 8.66 11.47 -26.67
N GLY A 205 8.46 11.46 -25.36
CA GLY A 205 9.51 11.22 -24.37
C GLY A 205 10.14 9.84 -24.53
N ILE A 206 9.34 8.79 -24.72
CA ILE A 206 9.85 7.44 -25.00
C ILE A 206 10.64 7.42 -26.31
N ALA A 207 10.17 8.10 -27.36
CA ALA A 207 10.83 8.14 -28.66
C ALA A 207 12.18 8.88 -28.63
N VAL A 208 12.30 9.97 -27.86
CA VAL A 208 13.49 10.82 -27.82
C VAL A 208 14.53 10.33 -26.80
N LEU A 209 14.09 9.92 -25.62
CA LEU A 209 14.98 9.63 -24.48
C LEU A 209 15.25 8.13 -24.30
N GLY A 210 14.40 7.29 -24.90
CA GLY A 210 14.34 5.86 -24.64
C GLY A 210 13.67 5.55 -23.29
N SER A 211 12.99 4.41 -23.22
CA SER A 211 12.22 4.01 -22.03
C SER A 211 13.08 3.86 -20.76
N ILE A 212 14.37 3.57 -20.89
CA ILE A 212 15.29 3.35 -19.76
C ILE A 212 15.63 4.68 -19.07
N ASN A 213 15.96 5.73 -19.82
CA ASN A 213 16.33 7.02 -19.23
C ASN A 213 15.13 7.74 -18.62
N VAL A 214 13.96 7.66 -19.26
CA VAL A 214 12.68 8.12 -18.69
C VAL A 214 12.39 7.41 -17.37
N LYS A 215 12.58 6.08 -17.33
CA LYS A 215 12.42 5.33 -16.08
C LYS A 215 13.44 5.75 -15.03
N ARG A 216 14.71 5.95 -15.37
CA ARG A 216 15.75 6.36 -14.41
C ARG A 216 15.47 7.72 -13.77
N SER A 217 15.04 8.71 -14.55
CA SER A 217 14.71 10.04 -14.02
C SER A 217 13.48 10.03 -13.11
N VAL A 218 12.49 9.19 -13.44
CA VAL A 218 11.32 8.92 -12.60
C VAL A 218 11.69 8.19 -11.29
N VAL A 219 12.53 7.17 -11.40
CA VAL A 219 12.84 6.25 -10.31
C VAL A 219 13.83 6.82 -9.30
N ALA A 220 14.70 7.76 -9.69
CA ALA A 220 15.61 8.42 -8.75
C ALA A 220 14.87 9.30 -7.71
N GLY A 221 13.69 9.80 -8.07
CA GLY A 221 12.96 10.80 -7.29
C GLY A 221 13.73 12.12 -7.16
N GLN A 222 13.10 13.12 -6.55
CA GLN A 222 13.70 14.45 -6.39
C GLN A 222 13.24 15.15 -5.11
N TYR A 223 13.99 16.14 -4.65
CA TYR A 223 13.71 16.88 -3.41
C TYR A 223 13.72 18.41 -3.59
N HIS A 224 13.86 18.91 -4.83
CA HIS A 224 14.04 20.34 -5.12
C HIS A 224 12.80 21.02 -5.73
N ARG A 225 11.81 20.25 -6.20
CA ARG A 225 10.57 20.71 -6.85
C ARG A 225 9.33 20.16 -6.11
N PRO A 226 8.78 20.88 -5.12
CA PRO A 226 7.64 20.40 -4.35
C PRO A 226 6.37 20.12 -5.18
N ASP A 227 6.21 20.82 -6.30
CA ASP A 227 5.12 20.69 -7.26
C ASP A 227 5.35 19.61 -8.33
N GLY A 228 6.51 18.95 -8.31
CA GLY A 228 6.91 17.98 -9.32
C GLY A 228 6.54 16.53 -8.98
N LEU A 229 6.52 15.65 -9.99
CA LEU A 229 6.41 14.20 -9.76
C LEU A 229 7.60 13.65 -8.97
N TYR A 230 7.34 12.62 -8.16
CA TYR A 230 8.34 11.89 -7.36
C TYR A 230 9.11 12.77 -6.36
N TYR A 231 8.45 13.81 -5.84
CA TYR A 231 8.97 14.63 -4.76
C TYR A 231 9.04 13.85 -3.45
N GLY A 232 10.20 13.82 -2.77
CA GLY A 232 10.38 13.09 -1.51
C GLY A 232 10.08 13.89 -0.24
N GLY A 233 9.71 15.17 -0.35
CA GLY A 233 9.51 16.07 0.78
C GLY A 233 10.77 16.86 1.15
N ASP A 234 10.66 17.72 2.15
CA ASP A 234 11.77 18.43 2.76
C ASP A 234 11.87 18.24 4.28
N GLU A 235 10.86 17.61 4.84
CA GLU A 235 10.78 17.14 6.22
C GLU A 235 10.01 15.81 6.29
N LEU A 236 10.05 15.17 7.46
CA LEU A 236 9.32 13.93 7.69
C LEU A 236 7.81 14.20 7.62
N SER A 237 7.12 13.53 6.69
CA SER A 237 5.68 13.65 6.48
C SER A 237 4.89 13.28 7.74
N ALA A 238 3.71 13.88 7.89
CA ALA A 238 2.80 13.61 9.00
C ALA A 238 2.48 12.12 9.15
N SER A 239 2.36 11.40 8.03
CA SER A 239 2.12 9.95 8.00
C SER A 239 3.22 9.18 8.73
N HIS A 240 4.49 9.44 8.42
CA HIS A 240 5.61 8.80 9.11
C HIS A 240 5.78 9.29 10.54
N ALA A 241 5.62 10.60 10.79
CA ALA A 241 5.75 11.17 12.13
C ALA A 241 4.76 10.55 13.13
N LEU A 242 3.55 10.21 12.68
CA LEU A 242 2.53 9.52 13.48
C LEU A 242 2.76 8.01 13.55
N LEU A 243 3.13 7.38 12.44
CA LEU A 243 3.22 5.93 12.33
C LEU A 243 4.46 5.36 13.04
N LEU A 244 5.62 6.01 12.95
CA LEU A 244 6.88 5.49 13.52
C LEU A 244 6.82 5.27 15.03
N PRO A 245 6.32 6.20 15.86
CA PRO A 245 6.17 5.95 17.30
C PRO A 245 5.24 4.78 17.59
N LYS A 246 4.13 4.66 16.84
CA LYS A 246 3.18 3.56 17.01
C LYS A 246 3.77 2.22 16.61
N LEU A 247 4.50 2.15 15.49
CA LEU A 247 5.19 0.94 15.07
C LEU A 247 6.24 0.51 16.10
N ARG A 248 7.03 1.46 16.64
CA ARG A 248 7.97 1.17 17.73
C ARG A 248 7.25 0.61 18.96
N GLU A 249 6.14 1.21 19.37
CA GLU A 249 5.35 0.74 20.52
C GLU A 249 4.86 -0.70 20.34
N VAL A 250 4.31 -1.05 19.18
CA VAL A 250 3.69 -2.38 18.96
C VAL A 250 4.71 -3.46 18.58
N ALA A 251 5.85 -3.07 18.01
CA ALA A 251 6.93 -3.97 17.61
C ALA A 251 8.02 -4.15 18.68
N ALA A 252 8.21 -3.19 19.59
CA ALA A 252 9.22 -3.26 20.65
C ALA A 252 9.17 -4.53 21.55
N PRO A 253 8.00 -5.14 21.80
CA PRO A 253 7.95 -6.40 22.54
C PRO A 253 8.18 -7.65 21.66
N ALA A 254 8.53 -7.52 20.38
CA ALA A 254 8.68 -8.66 19.49
C ALA A 254 10.05 -9.33 19.68
N SER A 255 10.09 -10.67 19.70
CA SER A 255 11.35 -11.43 19.66
C SER A 255 12.00 -11.41 18.27
N ALA A 256 11.19 -11.25 17.23
CA ALA A 256 11.59 -11.03 15.84
C ALA A 256 10.46 -10.28 15.13
N ALA A 257 10.79 -9.46 14.13
CA ALA A 257 9.81 -8.72 13.33
C ALA A 257 10.07 -8.90 11.84
N ILE A 258 9.01 -9.14 11.07
CA ILE A 258 9.03 -9.06 9.61
C ILE A 258 8.02 -7.98 9.22
N MET A 259 8.47 -7.03 8.40
CA MET A 259 7.60 -6.03 7.81
C MET A 259 7.43 -6.31 6.32
N LEU A 260 6.18 -6.37 5.87
CA LEU A 260 5.80 -6.48 4.47
C LEU A 260 5.02 -5.23 4.08
N ASP A 261 5.56 -4.46 3.14
CA ASP A 261 4.82 -3.36 2.52
C ASP A 261 4.35 -3.82 1.13
N VAL A 262 3.03 -3.83 0.93
CA VAL A 262 2.43 -4.34 -0.30
C VAL A 262 2.26 -3.20 -1.29
N HIS A 263 2.90 -3.39 -2.43
CA HIS A 263 2.90 -2.49 -3.56
C HIS A 263 2.37 -3.18 -4.81
N THR A 264 1.90 -2.38 -5.77
CA THR A 264 1.52 -2.87 -7.11
C THR A 264 2.28 -2.11 -8.19
N GLY A 265 2.44 -2.72 -9.37
CA GLY A 265 3.04 -2.06 -10.54
C GLY A 265 4.48 -2.50 -10.86
N LEU A 266 5.08 -3.38 -10.04
CA LEU A 266 6.33 -4.08 -10.35
C LEU A 266 6.06 -5.58 -10.56
N GLY A 267 6.82 -6.20 -11.46
CA GLY A 267 6.62 -7.59 -11.85
C GLY A 267 5.49 -7.79 -12.89
N PRO A 268 5.30 -9.01 -13.39
CA PRO A 268 4.18 -9.31 -14.27
C PRO A 268 2.82 -9.11 -13.60
N THR A 269 1.79 -8.98 -14.43
CA THR A 269 0.42 -8.88 -13.94
C THR A 269 -0.02 -10.17 -13.30
N GLY A 270 -0.62 -10.06 -12.11
CA GLY A 270 -1.01 -11.23 -11.36
C GLY A 270 0.23 -12.00 -10.89
N VAL A 271 1.37 -11.31 -10.70
CA VAL A 271 2.62 -11.89 -10.22
C VAL A 271 3.36 -11.19 -9.03
N ASP A 272 3.74 -11.94 -7.97
CA ASP A 272 4.25 -11.42 -6.69
C ASP A 272 5.74 -11.33 -6.86
N THR A 273 6.24 -10.15 -6.57
CA THR A 273 7.68 -9.87 -6.61
C THR A 273 8.09 -9.45 -5.22
N LEU A 274 8.75 -10.36 -4.51
CA LEU A 274 9.36 -10.03 -3.23
C LEU A 274 10.67 -9.30 -3.47
N ILE A 275 10.76 -8.07 -2.97
CA ILE A 275 11.98 -7.27 -3.00
C ILE A 275 12.53 -7.23 -1.57
N PRO A 276 13.47 -8.13 -1.22
CA PRO A 276 14.03 -8.14 0.12
C PRO A 276 15.00 -6.97 0.28
N SER A 277 14.72 -6.10 1.24
CA SER A 277 15.74 -5.24 1.86
C SER A 277 16.07 -5.85 3.22
N LEU A 278 17.30 -6.34 3.38
CA LEU A 278 17.79 -6.91 4.63
C LEU A 278 19.00 -6.10 5.06
N GLU A 279 18.85 -5.33 6.13
CA GLU A 279 20.02 -4.91 6.89
C GLU A 279 20.57 -6.15 7.61
N THR A 280 21.85 -6.40 7.38
CA THR A 280 22.54 -7.59 7.88
C THR A 280 22.86 -7.40 9.36
N ILE A 281 22.21 -8.15 10.26
CA ILE A 281 22.96 -8.71 11.39
C ILE A 281 23.66 -9.94 10.83
N ASP A 282 24.97 -9.98 10.98
CA ASP A 282 25.88 -10.96 10.38
C ASP A 282 25.24 -12.35 10.20
N THR A 283 25.27 -12.82 8.95
CA THR A 283 24.82 -14.14 8.45
C THR A 283 23.30 -14.40 8.41
N VAL A 284 22.64 -14.01 7.30
CA VAL A 284 21.41 -14.70 6.85
C VAL A 284 21.42 -14.92 5.33
N GLN A 285 21.37 -16.20 4.92
CA GLN A 285 21.30 -16.62 3.52
C GLN A 285 19.86 -16.54 2.99
N ALA A 286 19.67 -16.08 1.74
CA ALA A 286 18.39 -15.85 1.07
C ALA A 286 17.38 -17.02 1.14
N THR A 287 17.87 -18.27 1.16
CA THR A 287 17.07 -19.49 1.31
C THR A 287 16.33 -19.58 2.65
N THR A 288 16.90 -19.01 3.72
CA THR A 288 16.29 -19.00 5.06
C THR A 288 15.13 -18.01 5.14
N ASN A 289 15.19 -16.91 4.37
CA ASN A 289 14.17 -15.86 4.35
C ASN A 289 12.90 -16.33 3.63
N ALA A 290 13.08 -16.98 2.48
CA ALA A 290 11.98 -17.64 1.79
C ALA A 290 11.32 -18.69 2.68
N ALA A 291 12.09 -19.48 3.45
CA ALA A 291 11.58 -20.48 4.38
C ALA A 291 10.82 -19.86 5.58
N ALA A 292 11.27 -18.73 6.12
CA ALA A 292 10.60 -18.03 7.22
C ALA A 292 9.26 -17.42 6.78
N VAL A 293 9.23 -16.75 5.63
CA VAL A 293 8.01 -16.25 4.98
C VAL A 293 7.06 -17.42 4.69
N HIS A 294 7.58 -18.51 4.11
CA HIS A 294 6.78 -19.72 3.91
C HIS A 294 6.18 -20.28 5.19
N THR A 295 6.95 -20.36 6.27
CA THR A 295 6.46 -20.89 7.56
C THR A 295 5.30 -20.06 8.11
N ILE A 296 5.31 -18.74 7.87
CA ILE A 296 4.25 -17.82 8.30
C ILE A 296 3.00 -17.95 7.40
N PHE A 297 3.17 -18.17 6.10
CA PHE A 297 2.10 -18.11 5.11
C PHE A 297 1.60 -19.47 4.56
N GLY A 298 2.31 -20.60 4.75
CA GLY A 298 1.95 -21.93 4.23
C GLY A 298 2.56 -23.13 4.99
N ARG A 299 1.80 -24.25 5.09
CA ARG A 299 2.01 -25.48 5.90
C ARG A 299 3.42 -25.84 6.42
N ALA A 300 3.47 -26.22 7.70
CA ALA A 300 4.46 -27.17 8.21
C ALA A 300 4.11 -28.60 7.76
N GLN A 301 5.08 -29.38 7.26
CA GLN A 301 5.39 -30.75 7.74
C GLN A 301 6.39 -31.51 6.86
N ASP A 302 7.19 -32.34 7.54
CA ASP A 302 7.83 -33.57 7.05
C ASP A 302 9.03 -33.46 6.10
N GLY A 303 10.12 -32.87 6.58
CA GLY A 303 11.50 -33.30 6.25
C GLY A 303 11.93 -33.28 4.78
N LYS A 304 11.11 -32.77 3.87
CA LYS A 304 11.43 -32.51 2.48
C LYS A 304 11.53 -31.01 2.32
N LEU A 305 12.71 -30.55 1.91
CA LEU A 305 12.90 -29.20 1.39
C LEU A 305 11.77 -28.90 0.39
N PRO A 306 11.00 -27.80 0.58
CA PRO A 306 9.99 -27.43 -0.39
C PRO A 306 10.68 -27.19 -1.74
N SER A 307 9.99 -27.55 -2.83
CA SER A 307 10.35 -27.15 -4.18
C SER A 307 10.62 -25.63 -4.22
N PRO A 308 11.51 -25.14 -5.10
CA PRO A 308 11.77 -23.70 -5.27
C PRO A 308 10.55 -22.90 -5.73
N GLU A 309 9.42 -23.55 -5.97
CA GLU A 309 8.11 -22.94 -6.22
C GLU A 309 7.45 -22.63 -4.88
N LEU A 310 7.28 -21.33 -4.59
CA LEU A 310 6.48 -20.87 -3.47
C LEU A 310 5.07 -21.47 -3.59
N GLY A 311 4.62 -22.19 -2.55
CA GLY A 311 3.29 -22.80 -2.50
C GLY A 311 2.17 -21.87 -2.99
N THR A 312 1.42 -22.39 -3.95
CA THR A 312 0.38 -21.80 -4.80
C THR A 312 -0.90 -21.32 -4.09
N GLU A 313 -0.84 -20.97 -2.79
CA GLU A 313 -2.02 -20.51 -2.02
C GLU A 313 -2.10 -18.98 -1.83
N PHE A 314 -1.07 -18.25 -2.23
CA PHE A 314 -1.15 -16.82 -2.54
C PHE A 314 -0.49 -16.66 -3.90
N LEU A 315 -1.27 -16.93 -4.95
CA LEU A 315 -0.85 -16.71 -6.32
C LEU A 315 -0.42 -15.26 -6.44
N ILE A 316 0.78 -15.04 -6.97
CA ILE A 316 1.18 -14.04 -7.98
C ILE A 316 2.66 -14.56 -8.34
N ASP A 317 3.00 -14.97 -9.59
CA ASP A 317 4.15 -15.82 -10.10
C ASP A 317 5.29 -15.21 -11.01
N ALA A 318 6.55 -14.99 -10.54
CA ALA A 318 7.65 -14.14 -11.12
C ALA A 318 8.17 -14.42 -12.57
N PRO A 319 8.87 -13.42 -13.21
CA PRO A 319 10.22 -13.72 -13.70
C PRO A 319 11.27 -12.61 -13.44
N THR A 320 12.46 -13.14 -13.11
CA THR A 320 13.85 -12.64 -13.18
C THR A 320 14.31 -11.35 -12.47
N PRO A 321 15.41 -11.42 -11.66
CA PRO A 321 15.92 -10.29 -10.86
C PRO A 321 16.81 -9.36 -11.69
N GLY A 322 16.68 -8.05 -11.48
CA GLY A 322 17.65 -7.09 -12.05
C GLY A 322 17.40 -5.61 -11.79
N GLU A 323 16.18 -5.14 -11.58
CA GLU A 323 15.90 -3.68 -11.57
C GLU A 323 14.76 -3.27 -10.60
N ALA A 324 14.73 -3.85 -9.40
CA ALA A 324 13.82 -3.38 -8.35
C ALA A 324 14.49 -2.28 -7.53
N THR A 325 13.94 -1.07 -7.60
CA THR A 325 14.40 0.07 -6.81
C THR A 325 13.69 0.14 -5.46
N ASP A 326 14.50 0.17 -4.42
CA ASP A 326 14.22 0.51 -3.01
C ASP A 326 12.75 0.40 -2.58
N SER A 327 12.36 -0.82 -2.24
CA SER A 327 11.23 -1.06 -1.33
C SER A 327 11.76 -0.96 0.09
N LEU A 328 11.28 0.01 0.86
CA LEU A 328 11.74 0.20 2.24
C LEU A 328 11.08 -0.86 3.14
N ILE A 329 11.80 -1.95 3.39
CA ILE A 329 11.47 -2.86 4.49
C ILE A 329 12.01 -2.23 5.78
N LEU A 330 11.11 -1.66 6.58
CA LEU A 330 11.41 -1.18 7.93
C LEU A 330 11.57 -2.39 8.85
N THR A 331 12.79 -2.93 8.94
CA THR A 331 13.13 -3.92 9.96
C THR A 331 13.42 -3.16 11.25
N LEU A 332 12.47 -3.15 12.19
CA LEU A 332 12.71 -2.59 13.52
C LEU A 332 13.60 -3.55 14.31
N THR A 333 14.90 -3.31 14.28
CA THR A 333 15.89 -4.05 15.08
C THR A 333 15.93 -3.47 16.50
N LEU A 334 15.61 -4.30 17.48
CA LEU A 334 15.64 -3.89 18.89
C LEU A 334 16.98 -4.30 19.52
N PRO A 335 17.62 -3.44 20.33
CA PRO A 335 18.77 -3.86 21.12
C PRO A 335 18.35 -4.97 22.09
N SER A 336 19.15 -6.04 22.17
CA SER A 336 19.03 -7.06 23.22
C SER A 336 19.02 -6.37 24.58
N PRO A 337 18.16 -6.76 25.54
CA PRO A 337 18.29 -6.29 26.91
C PRO A 337 19.68 -6.70 27.40
N SER A 338 20.50 -5.70 27.75
CA SER A 338 21.78 -5.93 28.43
C SER A 338 21.47 -6.62 29.76
N SER A 339 22.03 -7.81 29.93
CA SER A 339 22.09 -8.53 31.22
C SER A 339 22.79 -7.72 32.29
#